data_AF-A0AAJ5YT18-F1
#
_entry.id   AF-A0AAJ5YT18-F1
#
_cell.length_a   1.000
_cell.length_b   1.000
_cell.length_c   1.000
_cell.angle_alpha   90.00
_cell.angle_beta   90.00
_cell.angle_gamma   90.00
#
_symmetry.space_group_name_H-M   'P 1'
#
loop_
_entity.id
_entity.type
_entity.pdbx_description
1 polymer ?
#
loop_
_entity_poly.entity_id
_entity_poly.type
_entity_poly.pdbx_seq_one_letter_code
_entity_poly.pdbx_strand_id
1 'polypeptide(L)'
;MASLADELLADLEEPETELEKDQQDGADQPDTQEAQQVQSEADLGLTQDNSLRPPEMMDQEMLDTMQFDRDAVDSARSVSKLYESSTLKEMMESIAHYMDRGRPELSGAPEDLPEYHLIVRANNMAVDLDNEMMMLHKFIRERYSPRFPELETLVLNPWEFIRSVRALGNEPELVHSKLEEILPHGTVVVISMTAATTSGQVLAKDEWLRIQEACDMVQSLDMTRHRILQYVESRMMLLAPNLSCLVGTSVATKLVGVAGGLAALAKIPSCNLHLLGTSKRQATGLSSIHGNSTRFSGYLAQCELVLNTPTDYQTQALRMVSAKTSLAARMDVNASNGMRNGQYGMKLHQEIARKIDKLMEPPPAKLVKTLPVPSETGRKQRRGGRRARKFREAHGLTELRKMQNRVEFGKEEQEAGAFDETMGLGMINTKASGKIRAAVADSKSKAKMSKSNKARLATLNRPSLSLHDSIPSASSSSGTASSLAFTPVQGIELIDPSRQKKVEEANAKWFREGQFSFLPDSKKPKVPGLDQSDR
;
A
#
# COMPACT_ATOMS: atom_id res chain seq x y z
N MET A 1 -46.49 42.23 -12.15
CA MET A 1 -46.58 40.78 -11.86
C MET A 1 -45.73 40.07 -12.90
N ALA A 2 -44.42 40.18 -12.76
CA ALA A 2 -43.45 39.52 -13.63
C ALA A 2 -43.27 38.07 -13.17
N SER A 3 -43.00 37.17 -14.11
CA SER A 3 -42.99 35.73 -13.87
C SER A 3 -41.67 35.27 -13.22
N LEU A 4 -41.74 34.18 -12.45
CA LEU A 4 -40.65 33.51 -11.72
C LEU A 4 -39.42 33.13 -12.58
N ALA A 5 -39.46 33.33 -13.90
CA ALA A 5 -38.35 33.13 -14.82
C ALA A 5 -37.39 34.34 -14.88
N ASP A 6 -37.87 35.55 -14.59
CA ASP A 6 -37.02 36.77 -14.58
C ASP A 6 -36.20 36.90 -13.28
N GLU A 7 -36.62 36.25 -12.19
CA GLU A 7 -35.93 36.32 -10.89
C GLU A 7 -34.74 35.33 -10.79
N LEU A 8 -34.69 34.32 -11.67
CA LEU A 8 -33.59 33.33 -11.72
C LEU A 8 -32.48 33.69 -12.72
N LEU A 9 -32.71 34.68 -13.58
CA LEU A 9 -31.72 35.21 -14.51
C LEU A 9 -30.86 36.33 -13.90
N ALA A 10 -31.28 36.88 -12.76
CA ALA A 10 -30.58 37.95 -12.05
C ALA A 10 -29.40 37.49 -11.17
N ASP A 11 -29.14 36.17 -11.06
CA ASP A 11 -28.14 35.59 -10.16
C ASP A 11 -26.89 35.05 -10.91
N LEU A 12 -26.78 35.31 -12.22
CA LEU A 12 -25.69 34.79 -13.07
C LEU A 12 -24.95 35.85 -13.91
N GLU A 13 -25.21 37.14 -13.71
CA GLU A 13 -24.46 38.21 -14.38
C GLU A 13 -23.91 39.18 -13.33
N GLU A 14 -22.69 38.94 -12.86
CA GLU A 14 -21.82 40.03 -12.42
C GLU A 14 -20.69 40.22 -13.44
N PRO A 15 -20.50 41.46 -13.94
CA PRO A 15 -19.50 41.81 -14.94
C PRO A 15 -18.13 42.12 -14.31
N GLU A 16 -17.09 41.77 -15.06
CA GLU A 16 -15.75 42.32 -14.92
C GLU A 16 -15.77 43.82 -15.27
N THR A 17 -15.27 44.67 -14.37
CA THR A 17 -14.79 46.03 -14.68
C THR A 17 -13.53 46.34 -13.89
N GLU A 18 -12.38 46.44 -14.60
CA GLU A 18 -11.58 47.66 -14.81
C GLU A 18 -11.58 48.71 -13.66
N LEU A 19 -10.48 49.30 -13.15
CA LEU A 19 -9.14 49.67 -13.62
C LEU A 19 -8.31 50.10 -12.40
N GLU A 20 -6.98 49.98 -12.46
CA GLU A 20 -6.07 51.10 -12.15
C GLU A 20 -4.64 50.77 -12.65
N LYS A 21 -4.21 51.51 -13.67
CA LYS A 21 -2.81 51.61 -14.11
C LYS A 21 -2.32 53.00 -13.70
N ASP A 22 -1.20 53.04 -13.01
CA ASP A 22 -0.25 54.15 -13.13
C ASP A 22 1.18 53.57 -13.21
N GLN A 23 1.83 53.89 -14.34
CA GLN A 23 3.22 54.37 -14.53
C GLN A 23 4.29 53.86 -13.53
N GLN A 24 5.50 53.43 -13.91
CA GLN A 24 6.39 53.84 -15.00
C GLN A 24 7.62 52.91 -15.03
N ASP A 25 8.38 53.03 -16.11
CA ASP A 25 9.55 52.30 -16.56
C ASP A 25 10.68 52.03 -15.55
N GLY A 26 11.40 50.92 -15.78
CA GLY A 26 12.69 50.63 -15.17
C GLY A 26 13.27 49.33 -15.70
N ALA A 27 13.96 49.42 -16.83
CA ALA A 27 14.77 48.34 -17.40
C ALA A 27 15.88 47.93 -16.43
N ASP A 28 16.14 46.63 -16.30
CA ASP A 28 17.50 46.09 -16.18
C ASP A 28 17.50 44.57 -16.47
N GLN A 29 18.35 44.18 -17.41
CA GLN A 29 18.81 42.79 -17.55
C GLN A 29 19.69 42.44 -16.34
N PRO A 30 19.90 41.14 -16.08
CA PRO A 30 21.30 40.76 -16.08
C PRO A 30 21.60 39.48 -16.85
N ASP A 31 22.75 39.56 -17.50
CA ASP A 31 23.52 38.50 -18.12
C ASP A 31 23.93 37.39 -17.15
N THR A 32 23.81 36.18 -17.66
CA THR A 32 24.83 35.13 -17.74
C THR A 32 26.08 35.25 -16.85
N GLN A 33 26.17 34.35 -15.86
CA GLN A 33 27.34 33.65 -15.27
C GLN A 33 26.88 33.26 -13.87
N GLU A 34 26.58 32.00 -13.56
CA GLU A 34 27.57 31.04 -13.08
C GLU A 34 27.02 29.62 -13.22
N ALA A 35 27.68 28.81 -14.04
CA ALA A 35 27.65 27.37 -13.93
C ALA A 35 29.03 26.95 -13.42
N GLN A 36 29.08 26.33 -12.23
CA GLN A 36 30.00 25.25 -11.82
C GLN A 36 30.17 25.24 -10.30
N GLN A 37 29.71 24.14 -9.69
CA GLN A 37 30.30 23.40 -8.56
C GLN A 37 29.20 22.88 -7.63
N VAL A 38 28.57 21.77 -8.02
CA VAL A 38 28.06 20.81 -7.04
C VAL A 38 29.08 19.68 -7.02
N GLN A 39 30.13 19.88 -6.21
CA GLN A 39 31.00 18.79 -5.81
C GLN A 39 30.37 18.11 -4.60
N SER A 40 30.40 16.78 -4.70
CA SER A 40 30.16 15.78 -3.68
C SER A 40 30.78 16.14 -2.31
N GLU A 41 29.93 16.34 -1.32
CA GLU A 41 30.28 16.17 0.09
C GLU A 41 29.19 15.35 0.78
N ALA A 42 29.22 14.05 0.54
CA ALA A 42 28.76 13.08 1.53
C ALA A 42 29.88 12.93 2.58
N ASP A 43 30.14 14.00 3.33
CA ASP A 43 31.05 13.95 4.47
C ASP A 43 30.27 13.37 5.67
N LEU A 44 30.58 12.12 5.98
CA LEU A 44 30.24 11.47 7.24
C LEU A 44 31.11 12.07 8.36
N GLY A 45 30.88 13.36 8.63
CA GLY A 45 31.49 14.11 9.72
C GLY A 45 30.64 14.03 10.97
N LEU A 46 31.06 13.19 11.94
CA LEU A 46 30.55 13.23 13.31
C LEU A 46 31.04 14.53 13.98
N THR A 47 30.29 15.63 13.83
CA THR A 47 30.43 16.78 14.72
C THR A 47 29.59 16.55 15.98
N GLN A 48 30.14 16.92 17.14
CA GLN A 48 29.56 16.71 18.48
C GLN A 48 28.12 17.26 18.65
N ASP A 49 27.69 18.16 17.77
CA ASP A 49 26.38 18.82 17.79
C ASP A 49 25.24 17.97 17.20
N ASN A 50 25.53 16.82 16.58
CA ASN A 50 24.51 16.00 15.93
C ASN A 50 23.76 15.04 16.88
N SER A 51 24.13 14.99 18.17
CA SER A 51 23.59 14.03 19.16
C SER A 51 22.09 14.21 19.48
N LEU A 52 21.48 15.32 19.04
CA LEU A 52 20.08 15.67 19.29
C LEU A 52 19.17 15.53 18.06
N ARG A 53 19.73 15.26 16.87
CA ARG A 53 18.91 15.00 15.68
C ARG A 53 18.52 13.52 15.66
N PRO A 54 17.23 13.19 15.49
CA PRO A 54 16.82 11.83 15.15
C PRO A 54 17.60 11.33 13.92
N PRO A 55 18.36 10.22 14.03
CA PRO A 55 18.98 9.62 12.86
C PRO A 55 17.91 9.13 11.89
N GLU A 56 18.14 9.36 10.59
CA GLU A 56 17.28 8.81 9.54
C GLU A 56 17.53 7.30 9.45
N MET A 57 16.45 6.51 9.49
CA MET A 57 16.58 5.06 9.29
C MET A 57 16.96 4.79 7.84
N MET A 58 17.99 3.97 7.64
CA MET A 58 18.41 3.56 6.31
C MET A 58 17.42 2.55 5.73
N ASP A 59 16.72 2.95 4.69
CA ASP A 59 15.86 2.06 3.92
C ASP A 59 16.67 1.17 2.98
N GLN A 60 16.16 -0.04 2.70
CA GLN A 60 16.82 -1.01 1.81
C GLN A 60 17.20 -0.41 0.45
N GLU A 61 16.37 0.50 -0.09
CA GLU A 61 16.63 1.19 -1.36
C GLU A 61 17.84 2.14 -1.27
N MET A 62 18.01 2.83 -0.13
CA MET A 62 19.18 3.68 0.10
C MET A 62 20.44 2.82 0.22
N LEU A 63 20.34 1.68 0.90
CA LEU A 63 21.45 0.72 1.01
C LEU A 63 21.86 0.16 -0.35
N ASP A 64 20.92 -0.21 -1.20
CA ASP A 64 21.20 -0.75 -2.54
C ASP A 64 21.79 0.31 -3.48
N THR A 65 21.52 1.60 -3.23
CA THR A 65 22.12 2.72 -3.99
C THR A 65 23.56 3.00 -3.59
N MET A 66 23.92 2.75 -2.32
CA MET A 66 25.32 2.83 -1.91
C MET A 66 26.10 1.74 -2.66
N GLN A 67 27.28 2.03 -3.19
CA GLN A 67 28.15 1.01 -3.75
C GLN A 67 29.35 0.89 -2.83
N PHE A 68 29.59 -0.32 -2.32
CA PHE A 68 30.86 -0.60 -1.69
C PHE A 68 31.82 -1.03 -2.78
N ASP A 69 32.91 -0.30 -2.95
CA ASP A 69 34.02 -0.80 -3.75
C ASP A 69 34.56 -2.04 -3.03
N ARG A 70 34.34 -3.21 -3.65
CA ARG A 70 34.81 -4.51 -3.13
C ARG A 70 36.32 -4.53 -2.88
N ASP A 71 37.07 -3.65 -3.52
CA ASP A 71 38.53 -3.57 -3.37
C ASP A 71 38.97 -2.53 -2.32
N ALA A 72 38.11 -1.57 -1.94
CA ALA A 72 38.44 -0.54 -0.95
C ALA A 72 38.04 -0.92 0.49
N VAL A 73 37.03 -1.78 0.64
CA VAL A 73 36.48 -2.19 1.94
C VAL A 73 36.88 -3.63 2.26
N ASP A 74 38.09 -3.78 2.79
CA ASP A 74 38.71 -5.09 3.04
C ASP A 74 38.32 -5.71 4.39
N SER A 75 37.92 -4.89 5.37
CA SER A 75 37.56 -5.34 6.73
C SER A 75 36.16 -4.89 7.13
N ALA A 76 35.44 -5.73 7.85
CA ALA A 76 34.14 -5.40 8.44
C ALA A 76 34.22 -4.16 9.34
N ARG A 77 35.39 -3.93 9.97
CA ARG A 77 35.65 -2.78 10.85
C ARG A 77 35.65 -1.42 10.16
N SER A 78 36.01 -1.37 8.87
CA SER A 78 35.90 -0.11 8.11
C SER A 78 34.44 0.26 7.83
N VAL A 79 33.54 -0.73 7.81
CA VAL A 79 32.09 -0.53 7.67
C VAL A 79 31.47 -0.16 9.01
N SER A 80 31.91 -0.81 10.10
CA SER A 80 31.37 -0.60 11.44
C SER A 80 32.18 0.42 12.27
N LYS A 81 31.84 1.70 12.18
CA LYS A 81 32.50 2.77 12.95
C LYS A 81 32.06 2.85 14.41
N LEU A 82 30.84 2.42 14.76
CA LEU A 82 30.32 2.53 16.13
C LEU A 82 30.77 1.37 17.03
N TYR A 83 31.05 0.19 16.47
CA TYR A 83 31.48 -0.98 17.25
C TYR A 83 32.68 -0.70 18.16
N GLU A 84 33.66 0.06 17.68
CA GLU A 84 34.86 0.43 18.46
C GLU A 84 34.76 1.83 19.09
N SER A 85 33.67 2.57 18.86
CA SER A 85 33.52 3.96 19.31
C SER A 85 33.54 4.08 20.84
N SER A 86 34.27 5.08 21.34
CA SER A 86 34.25 5.45 22.76
C SER A 86 32.87 5.92 23.21
N THR A 87 32.10 6.55 22.32
CA THR A 87 30.77 7.08 22.63
C THR A 87 29.76 5.99 23.00
N LEU A 88 29.85 4.82 22.35
CA LEU A 88 29.00 3.67 22.65
C LEU A 88 29.37 3.09 24.02
N LYS A 89 30.67 2.98 24.32
CA LYS A 89 31.17 2.46 25.60
C LYS A 89 30.77 3.36 26.77
N GLU A 90 31.01 4.67 26.67
CA GLU A 90 30.60 5.66 27.67
C GLU A 90 29.09 5.61 27.93
N MET A 91 28.30 5.48 26.86
CA MET A 91 26.84 5.39 26.99
C MET A 91 26.42 4.08 27.65
N MET A 92 27.02 2.95 27.31
CA MET A 92 26.75 1.67 27.97
C MET A 92 27.13 1.67 29.47
N GLU A 93 28.23 2.32 29.83
CA GLU A 93 28.61 2.53 31.24
C GLU A 93 27.59 3.40 31.98
N SER A 94 27.14 4.48 31.35
CA SER A 94 26.09 5.34 31.93
C SER A 94 24.76 4.60 32.07
N ILE A 95 24.37 3.76 31.11
CA ILE A 95 23.18 2.91 31.21
C ILE A 95 23.33 1.94 32.38
N ALA A 96 24.48 1.27 32.53
CA ALA A 96 24.70 0.36 33.65
C ALA A 96 24.56 1.08 35.00
N HIS A 97 25.10 2.30 35.12
CA HIS A 97 24.98 3.11 36.32
C HIS A 97 23.52 3.49 36.69
N TYR A 98 22.72 3.90 35.69
CA TYR A 98 21.30 4.24 35.91
C TYR A 98 20.37 3.02 35.97
N MET A 99 20.82 1.84 35.53
CA MET A 99 20.10 0.59 35.76
C MET A 99 20.21 0.14 37.21
N ASP A 100 21.39 0.31 37.83
CA ASP A 100 21.62 -0.05 39.24
C ASP A 100 20.97 0.93 40.22
N ARG A 101 20.91 2.22 39.85
CA ARG A 101 20.12 3.21 40.58
C ARG A 101 18.64 2.97 40.26
N GLY A 102 17.84 2.60 41.26
CA GLY A 102 16.38 2.42 41.12
C GLY A 102 15.69 3.64 40.50
N ARG A 103 14.38 3.52 40.20
CA ARG A 103 13.63 4.59 39.50
C ARG A 103 13.88 5.97 40.15
N PRO A 104 14.19 7.02 39.37
CA PRO A 104 14.41 8.34 39.92
C PRO A 104 13.16 8.85 40.65
N GLU A 105 13.35 9.46 41.81
CA GLU A 105 12.30 10.27 42.41
C GLU A 105 12.08 11.51 41.54
N LEU A 106 10.87 11.65 41.01
CA LEU A 106 10.53 12.69 40.05
C LEU A 106 10.39 14.04 40.78
N SER A 107 11.52 14.69 41.06
CA SER A 107 11.57 16.02 41.67
C SER A 107 12.02 17.06 40.62
N GLY A 108 11.05 17.71 39.96
CA GLY A 108 11.31 18.76 38.96
C GLY A 108 10.67 18.49 37.60
N ALA A 109 10.97 19.35 36.62
CA ALA A 109 10.59 19.10 35.24
C ALA A 109 11.40 17.90 34.70
N PRO A 110 10.75 16.91 34.05
CA PRO A 110 11.43 15.69 33.62
C PRO A 110 12.51 15.94 32.54
N GLU A 111 12.48 17.10 31.87
CA GLU A 111 13.43 17.46 30.81
C GLU A 111 14.79 17.91 31.36
N ASP A 112 14.86 18.38 32.60
CA ASP A 112 16.10 18.82 33.24
C ASP A 112 16.88 17.65 33.87
N LEU A 113 16.29 16.45 33.87
CA LEU A 113 16.94 15.27 34.42
C LEU A 113 18.01 14.76 33.46
N PRO A 114 19.26 14.54 33.92
CA PRO A 114 20.32 13.99 33.06
C PRO A 114 19.95 12.61 32.51
N GLU A 115 19.11 11.87 33.23
CA GLU A 115 18.58 10.57 32.82
C GLU A 115 17.65 10.68 31.59
N TYR A 116 16.88 11.77 31.45
CA TYR A 116 16.04 11.99 30.28
C TYR A 116 16.88 12.17 29.01
N HIS A 117 17.95 12.97 29.08
CA HIS A 117 18.89 13.13 27.97
C HIS A 117 19.59 11.82 27.62
N LEU A 118 19.94 11.01 28.62
CA LEU A 118 20.52 9.69 28.39
C LEU A 118 19.54 8.77 27.64
N ILE A 119 18.26 8.74 28.01
CA ILE A 119 17.25 7.91 27.34
C ILE A 119 17.08 8.32 25.87
N VAL A 120 17.03 9.63 25.59
CA VAL A 120 16.93 10.13 24.21
C VAL A 120 18.18 9.76 23.40
N ARG A 121 19.37 9.97 23.97
CA ARG A 121 20.65 9.58 23.33
C ARG A 121 20.74 8.07 23.10
N ALA A 122 20.30 7.28 24.06
CA ALA A 122 20.27 5.82 23.97
C ALA A 122 19.34 5.35 22.84
N ASN A 123 18.16 5.97 22.70
CA ASN A 123 17.26 5.65 21.60
C ASN A 123 17.84 6.04 20.23
N ASN A 124 18.48 7.21 20.12
CA ASN A 124 19.15 7.60 18.87
C ASN A 124 20.29 6.62 18.53
N MET A 125 21.10 6.23 19.51
CA MET A 125 22.15 5.23 19.28
C MET A 125 21.58 3.88 18.84
N ALA A 126 20.43 3.45 19.38
CA ALA A 126 19.81 2.20 18.96
C ALA A 126 19.47 2.19 17.46
N VAL A 127 19.10 3.34 16.90
CA VAL A 127 18.83 3.51 15.47
C VAL A 127 20.13 3.55 14.66
N ASP A 128 21.16 4.21 15.18
CA ASP A 128 22.49 4.20 14.55
C ASP A 128 23.07 2.78 14.48
N LEU A 129 22.87 1.98 15.54
CA LEU A 129 23.20 0.57 15.56
C LEU A 129 22.43 -0.19 14.49
N ASP A 130 21.12 0.05 14.34
CA ASP A 130 20.32 -0.57 13.28
C ASP A 130 20.85 -0.26 11.88
N ASN A 131 21.20 1.00 11.63
CA ASN A 131 21.78 1.44 10.36
C ASN A 131 23.12 0.75 10.08
N GLU A 132 24.01 0.65 11.08
CA GLU A 132 25.29 -0.05 10.96
C GLU A 132 25.11 -1.55 10.73
N MET A 133 24.13 -2.17 11.39
CA MET A 133 23.82 -3.58 11.21
C MET A 133 23.24 -3.86 9.82
N MET A 134 22.47 -2.94 9.24
CA MET A 134 22.04 -3.01 7.84
C MET A 134 23.22 -2.88 6.87
N MET A 135 24.19 -2.02 7.16
CA MET A 135 25.42 -1.90 6.36
C MET A 135 26.26 -3.19 6.41
N LEU A 136 26.37 -3.81 7.60
CA LEU A 136 27.03 -5.10 7.76
C LEU A 136 26.26 -6.24 7.08
N HIS A 137 24.92 -6.24 7.12
CA HIS A 137 24.10 -7.17 6.35
C HIS A 137 24.44 -7.10 4.85
N LYS A 138 24.52 -5.89 4.30
CA LYS A 138 24.89 -5.70 2.90
C LYS A 138 26.32 -6.17 2.59
N PHE A 139 27.29 -5.88 3.47
CA PHE A 139 28.66 -6.39 3.36
C PHE A 139 28.71 -7.92 3.31
N ILE A 140 27.99 -8.59 4.23
CA ILE A 140 27.88 -10.06 4.28
C ILE A 140 27.22 -10.59 3.01
N ARG A 141 26.11 -9.97 2.58
CA ARG A 141 25.35 -10.35 1.38
C ARG A 141 26.21 -10.32 0.13
N GLU A 142 26.94 -9.23 -0.10
CA GLU A 142 27.81 -9.10 -1.28
C GLU A 142 28.95 -10.12 -1.27
N ARG A 143 29.58 -10.37 -0.12
CA ARG A 143 30.72 -11.29 -0.01
C ARG A 143 30.30 -12.77 -0.02
N TYR A 144 29.08 -13.09 0.42
CA TYR A 144 28.54 -14.45 0.41
C TYR A 144 27.82 -14.82 -0.90
N SER A 145 27.51 -13.84 -1.75
CA SER A 145 26.88 -14.06 -3.07
C SER A 145 27.58 -15.10 -3.97
N PRO A 146 28.94 -15.16 -4.08
CA PRO A 146 29.61 -16.19 -4.87
C PRO A 146 29.41 -17.61 -4.33
N ARG A 147 29.10 -17.74 -3.03
CA ARG A 147 28.86 -19.02 -2.37
C ARG A 147 27.44 -19.51 -2.58
N PHE A 148 26.46 -18.65 -2.34
CA PHE A 148 25.05 -19.02 -2.44
C PHE A 148 24.20 -17.81 -2.85
N PRO A 149 24.13 -17.49 -4.15
CA PRO A 149 23.49 -16.27 -4.64
C PRO A 149 21.97 -16.29 -4.42
N GLU A 150 21.34 -17.47 -4.44
CA GLU A 150 19.89 -17.59 -4.27
C GLU A 150 19.44 -17.25 -2.83
N LEU A 151 20.33 -17.31 -1.82
CA LEU A 151 19.96 -17.11 -0.42
C LEU A 151 19.36 -15.73 -0.14
N GLU A 152 19.84 -14.69 -0.82
CA GLU A 152 19.29 -13.33 -0.73
C GLU A 152 17.80 -13.31 -1.12
N THR A 153 17.48 -13.98 -2.23
CA THR A 153 16.09 -14.05 -2.71
C THR A 153 15.21 -14.94 -1.85
N LEU A 154 15.77 -15.83 -1.05
CA LEU A 154 14.99 -16.75 -0.21
C LEU A 154 14.70 -16.18 1.18
N VAL A 155 15.64 -15.41 1.73
CA VAL A 155 15.55 -14.85 3.08
C VAL A 155 15.61 -13.33 3.02
N LEU A 156 14.44 -12.69 3.06
CA LEU A 156 14.35 -11.21 3.00
C LEU A 156 14.72 -10.51 4.31
N ASN A 157 14.58 -11.19 5.45
CA ASN A 157 14.84 -10.57 6.75
C ASN A 157 16.36 -10.52 6.99
N PRO A 158 16.97 -9.33 7.15
CA PRO A 158 18.41 -9.19 7.34
C PRO A 158 18.95 -10.02 8.51
N TRP A 159 18.20 -10.10 9.61
CA TRP A 159 18.58 -10.83 10.81
C TRP A 159 18.63 -12.34 10.58
N GLU A 160 17.60 -12.87 9.93
CA GLU A 160 17.51 -14.28 9.60
C GLU A 160 18.55 -14.65 8.55
N PHE A 161 18.83 -13.75 7.60
CA PHE A 161 19.87 -13.93 6.59
C PHE A 161 21.23 -14.12 7.25
N ILE A 162 21.68 -13.20 8.11
CA ILE A 162 23.00 -13.27 8.77
C ILE A 162 23.12 -14.54 9.63
N ARG A 163 22.07 -14.88 10.39
CA ARG A 163 22.04 -16.12 11.19
C ARG A 163 22.10 -17.37 10.31
N SER A 164 21.41 -17.36 9.16
CA SER A 164 21.46 -18.49 8.21
C SER A 164 22.83 -18.63 7.56
N VAL A 165 23.48 -17.54 7.14
CA VAL A 165 24.86 -17.55 6.60
C VAL A 165 25.83 -18.17 7.61
N ARG A 166 25.73 -17.78 8.89
CA ARG A 166 26.54 -18.36 9.98
C ARG A 166 26.28 -19.86 10.18
N ALA A 167 25.03 -20.31 10.03
CA ALA A 167 24.66 -21.71 10.18
C ALA A 167 25.08 -22.58 8.99
N LEU A 168 24.99 -22.04 7.76
CA LEU A 168 25.34 -22.71 6.51
C LEU A 168 26.86 -22.90 6.36
N GLY A 169 27.64 -21.88 6.74
CA GLY A 169 29.09 -21.97 6.62
C GLY A 169 29.59 -21.88 5.17
N ASN A 170 30.83 -22.36 4.97
CA ASN A 170 31.48 -22.49 3.66
C ASN A 170 31.54 -23.96 3.15
N GLU A 171 31.01 -24.91 3.93
CA GLU A 171 31.05 -26.34 3.57
C GLU A 171 30.00 -26.67 2.48
N PRO A 172 30.31 -27.55 1.50
CA PRO A 172 29.40 -27.93 0.41
C PRO A 172 28.22 -28.78 0.87
N GLU A 173 28.38 -29.52 1.96
CA GLU A 173 27.31 -30.32 2.54
C GLU A 173 26.52 -29.49 3.55
N LEU A 174 25.23 -29.38 3.32
CA LEU A 174 24.33 -28.58 4.15
C LEU A 174 23.78 -29.42 5.29
N VAL A 175 24.31 -29.21 6.50
CA VAL A 175 23.74 -29.79 7.71
C VAL A 175 22.49 -29.02 8.12
N HIS A 176 21.31 -29.59 7.84
CA HIS A 176 20.01 -28.92 8.02
C HIS A 176 19.65 -28.58 9.48
N SER A 177 20.27 -29.23 10.46
CA SER A 177 19.81 -29.19 11.86
C SER A 177 19.88 -27.81 12.51
N LYS A 178 20.78 -26.92 12.07
CA LYS A 178 20.91 -25.57 12.65
C LYS A 178 19.97 -24.53 12.02
N LEU A 179 19.42 -24.81 10.84
CA LEU A 179 18.55 -23.87 10.11
C LEU A 179 17.11 -23.90 10.61
N GLU A 180 16.64 -25.06 11.09
CA GLU A 180 15.29 -25.23 11.62
C GLU A 180 15.02 -24.41 12.88
N GLU A 181 16.06 -24.05 13.64
CA GLU A 181 15.95 -23.15 14.81
C GLU A 181 15.80 -21.67 14.43
N ILE A 182 16.17 -21.31 13.19
CA ILE A 182 16.25 -19.93 12.73
C ILE A 182 15.06 -19.61 11.83
N LEU A 183 14.72 -20.54 10.93
CA LEU A 183 13.79 -20.32 9.83
C LEU A 183 12.60 -21.31 9.91
N PRO A 184 11.40 -20.91 9.45
CA PRO A 184 10.27 -21.82 9.32
C PRO A 184 10.61 -23.04 8.45
N HIS A 185 10.08 -24.21 8.79
CA HIS A 185 10.36 -25.44 8.05
C HIS A 185 10.13 -25.31 6.53
N GLY A 186 9.09 -24.59 6.11
CA GLY A 186 8.81 -24.34 4.70
C GLY A 186 9.94 -23.63 3.96
N THR A 187 10.60 -22.63 4.56
CA THR A 187 11.74 -21.95 3.93
C THR A 187 13.00 -22.81 3.98
N VAL A 188 13.20 -23.61 5.03
CA VAL A 188 14.33 -24.56 5.12
C VAL A 188 14.30 -25.58 3.97
N VAL A 189 13.12 -26.13 3.64
CA VAL A 189 12.95 -27.06 2.50
C VAL A 189 13.23 -26.38 1.16
N VAL A 190 12.80 -25.13 0.99
CA VAL A 190 13.10 -24.38 -0.24
C VAL A 190 14.61 -24.15 -0.36
N ILE A 191 15.27 -23.76 0.73
CA ILE A 191 16.73 -23.55 0.78
C ILE A 191 17.48 -24.84 0.48
N SER A 192 17.06 -25.99 1.00
CA SER A 192 17.74 -27.27 0.71
C SER A 192 17.57 -27.69 -0.75
N MET A 193 16.37 -27.49 -1.32
CA MET A 193 16.10 -27.77 -2.73
C MET A 193 16.92 -26.85 -3.65
N THR A 194 16.98 -25.54 -3.36
CA THR A 194 17.77 -24.59 -4.17
C THR A 194 19.26 -24.84 -4.02
N ALA A 195 19.72 -25.20 -2.83
CA ALA A 195 21.13 -25.47 -2.62
C ALA A 195 21.61 -26.78 -3.26
N ALA A 196 20.74 -27.78 -3.44
CA ALA A 196 21.07 -28.96 -4.24
C ALA A 196 21.29 -28.62 -5.73
N THR A 197 20.71 -27.51 -6.21
CA THR A 197 20.83 -27.04 -7.59
C THR A 197 21.67 -25.77 -7.74
N THR A 198 22.29 -25.28 -6.66
CA THR A 198 23.01 -24.00 -6.69
C THR A 198 24.27 -24.10 -7.54
N SER A 199 24.61 -23.01 -8.20
CA SER A 199 25.82 -22.87 -9.02
C SER A 199 27.02 -22.27 -8.27
N GLY A 200 26.88 -22.07 -6.95
CA GLY A 200 27.88 -21.40 -6.12
C GLY A 200 29.18 -22.17 -5.91
N GLN A 201 30.24 -21.46 -5.53
CA GLN A 201 31.59 -21.99 -5.33
C GLN A 201 32.03 -21.88 -3.86
N VAL A 202 33.04 -22.64 -3.44
CA VAL A 202 33.61 -22.53 -2.09
C VAL A 202 34.47 -21.27 -2.01
N LEU A 203 34.27 -20.45 -0.97
CA LEU A 203 35.02 -19.21 -0.76
C LEU A 203 36.44 -19.50 -0.26
N ALA A 204 37.36 -18.56 -0.52
CA ALA A 204 38.69 -18.61 0.07
C ALA A 204 38.62 -18.53 1.61
N LYS A 205 39.56 -19.17 2.32
CA LYS A 205 39.57 -19.20 3.79
C LYS A 205 39.64 -17.80 4.40
N ASP A 206 40.40 -16.90 3.78
CA ASP A 206 40.57 -15.52 4.25
C ASP A 206 39.28 -14.71 4.07
N GLU A 207 38.58 -14.89 2.94
CA GLU A 207 37.27 -14.26 2.69
C GLU A 207 36.21 -14.78 3.66
N TRP A 208 36.19 -16.09 3.91
CA TRP A 208 35.29 -16.70 4.87
C TRP A 208 35.53 -16.16 6.30
N LEU A 209 36.78 -16.02 6.71
CA LEU A 209 37.14 -15.48 8.02
C LEU A 209 36.59 -14.05 8.21
N ARG A 210 36.67 -13.21 7.16
CA ARG A 210 36.11 -11.84 7.18
C ARG A 210 34.59 -11.83 7.31
N ILE A 211 33.89 -12.73 6.61
CA ILE A 211 32.44 -12.89 6.75
C ILE A 211 32.08 -13.36 8.16
N GLN A 212 32.86 -14.29 8.72
CA GLN A 212 32.64 -14.80 10.06
C GLN A 212 32.84 -13.71 11.13
N GLU A 213 33.90 -12.90 11.03
CA GLU A 213 34.13 -11.74 11.90
C GLU A 213 32.96 -10.73 11.80
N ALA A 214 32.47 -10.45 10.59
CA ALA A 214 31.30 -9.58 10.39
C ALA A 214 30.03 -10.15 11.06
N CYS A 215 29.78 -11.45 10.95
CA CYS A 215 28.66 -12.12 11.61
C CYS A 215 28.75 -12.03 13.15
N ASP A 216 29.95 -12.21 13.72
CA ASP A 216 30.19 -12.08 15.16
C ASP A 216 30.00 -10.64 15.64
N MET A 217 30.48 -9.66 14.86
CA MET A 217 30.25 -8.24 15.12
C MET A 217 28.76 -7.90 15.14
N VAL A 218 27.99 -8.32 14.11
CA VAL A 218 26.54 -8.07 14.08
C VAL A 218 25.85 -8.65 15.33
N GLN A 219 26.22 -9.86 15.75
CA GLN A 219 25.63 -10.46 16.94
C GLN A 219 25.94 -9.66 18.22
N SER A 220 27.17 -9.13 18.35
CA SER A 220 27.54 -8.30 19.50
C SER A 220 26.83 -6.94 19.51
N LEU A 221 26.65 -6.31 18.34
CA LEU A 221 25.85 -5.09 18.18
C LEU A 221 24.38 -5.37 18.53
N ASP A 222 23.87 -6.55 18.17
CA ASP A 222 22.47 -6.92 18.43
C ASP A 222 22.23 -7.07 19.93
N MET A 223 23.14 -7.76 20.63
CA MET A 223 23.08 -7.86 22.09
C MET A 223 23.15 -6.47 22.76
N THR A 224 24.00 -5.58 22.24
CA THR A 224 24.13 -4.20 22.76
C THR A 224 22.85 -3.40 22.55
N ARG A 225 22.28 -3.47 21.34
CA ARG A 225 20.99 -2.87 21.01
C ARG A 225 19.87 -3.38 21.91
N HIS A 226 19.78 -4.68 22.15
CA HIS A 226 18.78 -5.27 23.03
C HIS A 226 18.89 -4.73 24.47
N ARG A 227 20.11 -4.57 25.00
CA ARG A 227 20.35 -3.99 26.33
C ARG A 227 19.91 -2.52 26.39
N ILE A 228 20.19 -1.74 25.35
CA ILE A 228 19.75 -0.35 25.24
C ILE A 228 18.21 -0.27 25.23
N LEU A 229 17.55 -1.08 24.39
CA LEU A 229 16.08 -1.10 24.32
C LEU A 229 15.44 -1.56 25.62
N GLN A 230 16.02 -2.53 26.32
CA GLN A 230 15.55 -2.96 27.64
C GLN A 230 15.65 -1.84 28.68
N TYR A 231 16.74 -1.07 28.65
CA TYR A 231 16.88 0.12 29.50
C TYR A 231 15.81 1.18 29.19
N VAL A 232 15.65 1.52 27.90
CA VAL A 232 14.64 2.49 27.43
C VAL A 232 13.23 2.02 27.81
N GLU A 233 12.92 0.72 27.70
CA GLU A 233 11.65 0.14 28.13
C GLU A 233 11.40 0.34 29.62
N SER A 234 12.41 0.12 30.46
CA SER A 234 12.31 0.30 31.92
C SER A 234 12.03 1.75 32.33
N ARG A 235 12.44 2.71 31.49
CA ARG A 235 12.29 4.16 31.70
C ARG A 235 11.29 4.82 30.75
N MET A 236 10.51 4.04 29.99
CA MET A 236 9.58 4.58 28.98
C MET A 236 8.48 5.44 29.60
N MET A 237 8.08 5.17 30.85
CA MET A 237 7.12 6.00 31.59
C MET A 237 7.62 7.43 31.84
N LEU A 238 8.95 7.65 31.91
CA LEU A 238 9.54 8.98 32.04
C LEU A 238 9.51 9.73 30.70
N LEU A 239 9.71 9.00 29.59
CA LEU A 239 9.76 9.55 28.24
C LEU A 239 8.37 9.83 27.65
N ALA A 240 7.50 8.82 27.66
CA ALA A 240 6.20 8.81 27.00
C ALA A 240 5.13 8.13 27.90
N PRO A 241 4.66 8.81 28.97
CA PRO A 241 3.72 8.24 29.92
C PRO A 241 2.34 7.97 29.30
N ASN A 242 1.82 8.84 28.42
CA ASN A 242 0.50 8.61 27.84
C ASN A 242 0.51 7.47 26.81
N LEU A 243 1.57 7.37 26.00
CA LEU A 243 1.76 6.27 25.05
C LEU A 243 1.91 4.93 25.79
N SER A 244 2.69 4.91 26.87
CA SER A 244 2.91 3.72 27.70
C SER A 244 1.62 3.23 28.35
N CYS A 245 0.82 4.12 28.93
CA CYS A 245 -0.48 3.76 29.51
C CYS A 245 -1.48 3.24 28.47
N LEU A 246 -1.33 3.64 27.20
CA LEU A 246 -2.24 3.24 26.13
C LEU A 246 -1.93 1.84 25.56
N VAL A 247 -0.66 1.59 25.24
CA VAL A 247 -0.23 0.39 24.47
C VAL A 247 0.66 -0.56 25.28
N GLY A 248 1.20 -0.10 26.41
CA GLY A 248 2.24 -0.79 27.17
C GLY A 248 3.66 -0.31 26.82
N THR A 249 4.59 -0.42 27.77
CA THR A 249 5.97 0.06 27.64
C THR A 249 6.75 -0.69 26.57
N SER A 250 6.56 -2.01 26.44
CA SER A 250 7.26 -2.82 25.44
C SER A 250 6.92 -2.39 24.02
N VAL A 251 5.62 -2.24 23.71
CA VAL A 251 5.17 -1.81 22.38
C VAL A 251 5.54 -0.36 22.13
N ALA A 252 5.40 0.52 23.13
CA ALA A 252 5.82 1.91 23.04
C ALA A 252 7.32 2.04 22.69
N THR A 253 8.17 1.24 23.32
CA THR A 253 9.62 1.21 23.05
C THR A 253 9.92 0.78 21.63
N LYS A 254 9.28 -0.27 21.13
CA LYS A 254 9.45 -0.72 19.74
C LYS A 254 9.01 0.35 18.73
N LEU A 255 7.91 1.05 19.01
CA LEU A 255 7.40 2.14 18.16
C LEU A 255 8.34 3.35 18.17
N VAL A 256 8.82 3.77 19.34
CA VAL A 256 9.74 4.90 19.47
C VAL A 256 11.09 4.58 18.84
N GLY A 257 11.60 3.35 19.01
CA GLY A 257 12.83 2.88 18.37
C GLY A 257 12.73 2.92 16.85
N VAL A 258 11.72 2.27 16.27
CA VAL A 258 11.53 2.25 14.80
C VAL A 258 11.11 3.59 14.21
N ALA A 259 10.51 4.49 14.98
CA ALA A 259 10.26 5.84 14.49
C ALA A 259 11.49 6.75 14.53
N GLY A 260 12.58 6.36 15.20
CA GLY A 260 13.73 7.22 15.42
C GLY A 260 13.54 8.25 16.55
N GLY A 261 12.61 8.00 17.47
CA GLY A 261 12.32 8.89 18.60
C GLY A 261 10.87 9.36 18.67
N LEU A 262 10.52 9.93 19.82
CA LEU A 262 9.15 10.34 20.12
C LEU A 262 8.66 11.49 19.22
N ALA A 263 9.54 12.44 18.89
CA ALA A 263 9.23 13.56 17.99
C ALA A 263 8.95 13.10 16.55
N ALA A 264 9.72 12.14 16.06
CA ALA A 264 9.49 11.54 14.74
C ALA A 264 8.20 10.71 14.74
N LEU A 265 7.96 9.91 15.79
CA LEU A 265 6.72 9.14 15.97
C LEU A 265 5.47 10.02 15.92
N ALA A 266 5.51 11.22 16.52
CA ALA A 266 4.39 12.16 16.52
C ALA A 266 4.06 12.73 15.12
N LYS A 267 5.06 12.82 14.23
CA LYS A 267 4.89 13.26 12.83
C LYS A 267 4.29 12.18 11.94
N ILE A 268 4.50 10.90 12.26
CA ILE A 268 3.98 9.77 11.49
C ILE A 268 2.42 9.78 11.52
N PRO A 269 1.75 9.66 10.35
CA PRO A 269 0.29 9.59 10.31
C PRO A 269 -0.21 8.25 10.86
N SER A 270 -1.43 8.25 11.42
CA SER A 270 -2.03 7.07 12.03
C SER A 270 -2.26 5.89 11.08
N CYS A 271 -2.30 6.12 9.76
CA CYS A 271 -2.39 5.04 8.77
C CYS A 271 -1.08 4.27 8.59
N ASN A 272 0.07 4.87 8.87
CA ASN A 272 1.37 4.21 8.73
C ASN A 272 1.76 3.51 10.04
N LEU A 273 1.25 3.99 11.17
CA LEU A 273 1.68 3.53 12.49
C LEU A 273 1.36 2.05 12.77
N HIS A 274 0.23 1.53 12.25
CA HIS A 274 -0.11 0.11 12.38
C HIS A 274 0.66 -0.80 11.42
N LEU A 275 1.34 -0.23 10.43
CA LEU A 275 2.23 -0.94 9.52
C LEU A 275 3.66 -1.04 10.07
N LEU A 276 3.99 -0.30 11.14
CA LEU A 276 5.30 -0.36 11.78
C LEU A 276 5.54 -1.75 12.40
N GLY A 277 6.71 -2.31 12.12
CA GLY A 277 7.08 -3.67 12.53
C GLY A 277 6.47 -4.77 11.67
N THR A 278 5.83 -4.43 10.54
CA THR A 278 5.46 -5.42 9.52
C THR A 278 6.73 -5.95 8.84
N SER A 279 7.01 -7.25 9.01
CA SER A 279 8.06 -7.91 8.23
C SER A 279 7.58 -8.10 6.79
N LYS A 280 8.44 -7.79 5.82
CA LYS A 280 8.20 -8.09 4.41
C LYS A 280 8.21 -9.62 4.25
N ARG A 281 7.04 -10.22 4.04
CA ARG A 281 6.91 -11.66 3.78
C ARG A 281 6.80 -11.89 2.28
N GLN A 282 7.62 -12.78 1.75
CA GLN A 282 7.43 -13.27 0.39
C GLN A 282 6.21 -14.20 0.33
N ALA A 283 5.53 -14.20 -0.81
CA ALA A 283 4.54 -15.21 -1.15
C ALA A 283 5.23 -16.52 -1.57
N THR A 284 6.21 -16.98 -0.80
CA THR A 284 6.88 -18.27 -1.03
C THR A 284 5.96 -19.38 -0.56
N GLY A 285 5.21 -19.95 -1.50
CA GLY A 285 4.30 -21.09 -1.29
C GLY A 285 2.86 -20.81 -1.73
N LEU A 286 2.18 -21.87 -2.18
CA LEU A 286 0.79 -21.88 -2.70
C LEU A 286 -0.29 -21.50 -1.67
N SER A 287 0.08 -20.96 -0.51
CA SER A 287 -0.84 -20.77 0.61
C SER A 287 -1.59 -19.42 0.52
N SER A 288 -2.85 -19.46 0.06
CA SER A 288 -3.80 -18.35 0.18
C SER A 288 -4.18 -18.01 1.64
N ILE A 289 -3.85 -18.90 2.59
CA ILE A 289 -4.23 -18.78 4.02
C ILE A 289 -3.36 -17.74 4.74
N HIS A 290 -2.10 -17.53 4.32
CA HIS A 290 -1.22 -16.52 4.92
C HIS A 290 -1.68 -15.08 4.65
N GLY A 291 -2.51 -14.84 3.63
CA GLY A 291 -3.08 -13.52 3.34
C GLY A 291 -4.01 -12.94 4.41
N ASN A 292 -4.51 -13.77 5.35
CA ASN A 292 -5.26 -13.28 6.51
C ASN A 292 -4.35 -12.98 7.72
N SER A 293 -3.19 -13.64 7.85
CA SER A 293 -2.22 -13.38 8.92
C SER A 293 -1.42 -12.10 8.67
N THR A 294 -1.22 -11.70 7.40
CA THR A 294 -0.49 -10.47 7.03
C THR A 294 -1.21 -9.17 7.40
N ARG A 295 -2.53 -9.20 7.66
CA ARG A 295 -3.27 -8.00 8.09
C ARG A 295 -2.95 -7.57 9.54
N PHE A 296 -2.32 -8.44 10.32
CA PHE A 296 -2.15 -8.30 11.77
C PHE A 296 -0.70 -8.43 12.24
N SER A 297 0.26 -8.06 11.40
CA SER A 297 1.67 -8.25 11.69
C SER A 297 2.35 -6.91 11.95
N GLY A 298 2.13 -6.26 13.09
CA GLY A 298 2.85 -5.03 13.45
C GLY A 298 3.05 -4.92 14.96
N TYR A 299 3.86 -3.98 15.43
CA TYR A 299 4.08 -3.84 16.88
C TYR A 299 2.79 -3.55 17.63
N LEU A 300 1.91 -2.72 17.04
CA LEU A 300 0.59 -2.43 17.62
C LEU A 300 -0.34 -3.65 17.69
N ALA A 301 -0.11 -4.68 16.88
CA ALA A 301 -0.87 -5.93 16.96
C ALA A 301 -0.51 -6.76 18.21
N GLN A 302 0.66 -6.51 18.81
CA GLN A 302 1.10 -7.12 20.07
C GLN A 302 0.51 -6.42 21.30
N CYS A 303 -0.22 -5.32 21.11
CA CYS A 303 -0.92 -4.63 22.19
C CYS A 303 -2.00 -5.55 22.79
N GLU A 304 -2.09 -5.59 24.12
CA GLU A 304 -3.07 -6.40 24.85
C GLU A 304 -4.51 -6.14 24.38
N LEU A 305 -4.87 -4.87 24.12
CA LEU A 305 -6.19 -4.50 23.61
C LEU A 305 -6.52 -5.16 22.28
N VAL A 306 -5.53 -5.36 21.39
CA VAL A 306 -5.75 -5.98 20.08
C VAL A 306 -5.72 -7.50 20.19
N LEU A 307 -4.79 -8.06 20.96
CA LEU A 307 -4.68 -9.51 21.18
C LEU A 307 -5.94 -10.10 21.81
N ASN A 308 -6.57 -9.36 22.73
CA ASN A 308 -7.80 -9.80 23.38
C ASN A 308 -9.05 -9.68 22.49
N THR A 309 -8.96 -9.02 21.33
CA THR A 309 -10.09 -8.96 20.40
C THR A 309 -10.20 -10.18 19.48
N PRO A 310 -11.42 -10.65 19.16
CA PRO A 310 -11.63 -11.66 18.13
C PRO A 310 -11.11 -11.22 16.76
N THR A 311 -10.62 -12.17 15.96
CA THR A 311 -9.95 -11.92 14.65
C THR A 311 -10.78 -11.10 13.66
N ASP A 312 -12.10 -11.16 13.75
CA ASP A 312 -13.02 -10.42 12.87
C ASP A 312 -12.98 -8.91 13.14
N TYR A 313 -12.72 -8.53 14.39
CA TYR A 313 -12.69 -7.14 14.84
C TYR A 313 -11.26 -6.59 15.04
N GLN A 314 -10.25 -7.45 15.04
CA GLN A 314 -8.84 -7.06 15.21
C GLN A 314 -8.42 -5.94 14.25
N THR A 315 -8.92 -5.90 13.01
CA THR A 315 -8.49 -4.85 12.05
C THR A 315 -9.07 -3.49 12.44
N GLN A 316 -10.30 -3.48 12.96
CA GLN A 316 -10.94 -2.27 13.43
C GLN A 316 -10.27 -1.81 14.73
N ALA A 317 -10.00 -2.73 15.65
CA ALA A 317 -9.27 -2.47 16.90
C ALA A 317 -7.88 -1.88 16.62
N LEU A 318 -7.10 -2.51 15.74
CA LEU A 318 -5.77 -2.04 15.34
C LEU A 318 -5.79 -0.61 14.78
N ARG A 319 -6.76 -0.28 13.91
CA ARG A 319 -6.94 1.08 13.38
C ARG A 319 -7.32 2.09 14.45
N MET A 320 -8.19 1.71 15.39
CA MET A 320 -8.57 2.57 16.52
C MET A 320 -7.38 2.85 17.43
N VAL A 321 -6.62 1.81 17.80
CA VAL A 321 -5.39 1.92 18.59
C VAL A 321 -4.40 2.83 17.87
N SER A 322 -4.10 2.57 16.59
CA SER A 322 -3.20 3.37 15.76
C SER A 322 -3.55 4.86 15.70
N ALA A 323 -4.85 5.19 15.63
CA ALA A 323 -5.30 6.57 15.68
C ALA A 323 -5.03 7.22 17.04
N LYS A 324 -5.37 6.52 18.13
CA LYS A 324 -5.20 7.04 19.49
C LYS A 324 -3.74 7.08 19.93
N THR A 325 -2.89 6.18 19.46
CA THR A 325 -1.45 6.19 19.72
C THR A 325 -0.77 7.37 19.07
N SER A 326 -1.18 7.76 17.85
CA SER A 326 -0.67 8.99 17.23
C SER A 326 -1.02 10.23 18.05
N LEU A 327 -2.21 10.29 18.64
CA LEU A 327 -2.62 11.36 19.56
C LEU A 327 -1.84 11.33 20.87
N ALA A 328 -1.67 10.15 21.48
CA ALA A 328 -0.90 9.99 22.71
C ALA A 328 0.57 10.42 22.52
N ALA A 329 1.20 10.00 21.42
CA ALA A 329 2.57 10.39 21.08
C ALA A 329 2.70 11.92 20.91
N ARG A 330 1.76 12.56 20.21
CA ARG A 330 1.74 14.03 20.03
C ARG A 330 1.57 14.77 21.36
N MET A 331 0.78 14.22 22.28
CA MET A 331 0.63 14.79 23.62
C MET A 331 1.88 14.62 24.48
N ASP A 332 2.59 13.49 24.35
CA ASP A 332 3.82 13.24 25.09
C ASP A 332 5.00 14.11 24.60
N VAL A 333 5.02 14.50 23.32
CA VAL A 333 5.99 15.47 22.77
C VAL A 333 5.71 16.89 23.26
N ASN A 334 4.42 17.29 23.29
CA ASN A 334 4.02 18.64 23.70
C ASN A 334 3.89 18.73 25.23
N ALA A 335 5.02 18.56 25.92
CA ALA A 335 5.13 18.49 27.37
C ALA A 335 4.78 19.80 28.11
N SER A 336 4.69 20.93 27.41
CA SER A 336 4.45 22.27 27.98
C SER A 336 3.09 22.43 28.67
N ASN A 337 2.14 21.50 28.47
CA ASN A 337 0.76 21.62 28.96
C ASN A 337 0.49 20.89 30.29
N GLY A 338 1.49 20.37 31.00
CA GLY A 338 1.30 19.73 32.31
C GLY A 338 0.53 18.40 32.27
N MET A 339 0.38 17.80 31.08
CA MET A 339 -0.40 16.57 30.82
C MET A 339 0.45 15.29 30.74
N ARG A 340 1.70 15.31 31.23
CA ARG A 340 2.61 14.15 31.33
C ARG A 340 2.30 13.19 32.49
N ASN A 341 1.07 13.22 33.01
CA ASN A 341 0.67 12.38 34.16
C ASN A 341 0.12 11.00 33.74
N GLY A 342 0.17 10.64 32.45
CA GLY A 342 -0.37 9.37 31.93
C GLY A 342 -1.91 9.27 31.91
N GLN A 343 -2.62 10.21 32.56
CA GLN A 343 -4.08 10.23 32.66
C GLN A 343 -4.77 10.30 31.29
N TYR A 344 -4.18 11.03 30.34
CA TYR A 344 -4.74 11.11 28.99
C TYR A 344 -4.64 9.75 28.28
N GLY A 345 -3.51 9.06 28.40
CA GLY A 345 -3.33 7.69 27.91
C GLY A 345 -4.36 6.71 28.48
N MET A 346 -4.62 6.78 29.79
CA MET A 346 -5.64 5.95 30.44
C MET A 346 -7.07 6.24 29.92
N LYS A 347 -7.42 7.51 29.72
CA LYS A 347 -8.72 7.89 29.13
C LYS A 347 -8.88 7.34 27.71
N LEU A 348 -7.83 7.44 26.89
CA LEU A 348 -7.83 6.89 25.54
C LEU A 348 -7.96 5.36 25.55
N HIS A 349 -7.26 4.69 26.45
CA HIS A 349 -7.34 3.24 26.61
C HIS A 349 -8.77 2.80 26.95
N GLN A 350 -9.41 3.46 27.92
CA GLN A 350 -10.82 3.20 28.28
C GLN A 350 -11.78 3.50 27.12
N GLU A 351 -11.54 4.55 26.34
CA GLU A 351 -12.36 4.87 25.17
C GLU A 351 -12.29 3.76 24.11
N ILE A 352 -11.09 3.20 23.87
CA ILE A 352 -10.90 2.10 22.92
C ILE A 352 -11.57 0.83 23.45
N ALA A 353 -11.38 0.49 24.72
CA ALA A 353 -11.99 -0.68 25.34
C ALA A 353 -13.53 -0.63 25.18
N ARG A 354 -14.17 0.49 25.54
CA ARG A 354 -15.62 0.67 25.37
C ARG A 354 -16.09 0.54 23.92
N LYS A 355 -15.28 1.01 22.96
CA LYS A 355 -15.61 0.89 21.53
C LYS A 355 -15.50 -0.55 21.04
N ILE A 356 -14.48 -1.28 21.50
CA ILE A 356 -14.30 -2.70 21.20
C ILE A 356 -15.47 -3.50 21.78
N ASP A 357 -15.84 -3.26 23.04
CA ASP A 357 -16.97 -3.94 23.68
C ASP A 357 -18.27 -3.70 22.89
N LYS A 358 -18.50 -2.46 22.45
CA LYS A 358 -19.65 -2.09 21.62
C LYS A 358 -19.62 -2.74 20.23
N LEU A 359 -18.46 -2.99 19.64
CA LEU A 359 -18.34 -3.69 18.37
C LEU A 359 -18.65 -5.19 18.50
N MET A 360 -18.36 -5.76 19.66
CA MET A 360 -18.66 -7.15 20.00
C MET A 360 -20.14 -7.37 20.34
N GLU A 361 -20.88 -6.31 20.67
CA GLU A 361 -22.31 -6.39 20.91
C GLU A 361 -23.05 -6.76 19.60
N PRO A 362 -23.81 -7.87 19.57
CA PRO A 362 -24.57 -8.24 18.39
C PRO A 362 -25.66 -7.19 18.12
N PRO A 363 -25.98 -6.91 16.83
CA PRO A 363 -27.06 -5.99 16.53
C PRO A 363 -28.38 -6.52 17.11
N PRO A 364 -29.26 -5.64 17.61
CA PRO A 364 -30.54 -6.07 18.14
C PRO A 364 -31.32 -6.83 17.06
N ALA A 365 -31.97 -7.92 17.47
CA ALA A 365 -32.72 -8.78 16.56
C ALA A 365 -33.73 -7.94 15.76
N LYS A 366 -33.66 -8.03 14.43
CA LYS A 366 -34.62 -7.35 13.58
C LYS A 366 -35.98 -7.98 13.82
N LEU A 367 -36.94 -7.18 14.29
CA LEU A 367 -38.34 -7.61 14.35
C LEU A 367 -38.78 -8.02 12.94
N VAL A 368 -39.49 -9.13 12.83
CA VAL A 368 -40.10 -9.56 11.57
C VAL A 368 -41.08 -8.46 11.14
N LYS A 369 -40.70 -7.72 10.09
CA LYS A 369 -41.59 -6.72 9.52
C LYS A 369 -42.80 -7.43 8.95
N THR A 370 -43.97 -7.18 9.52
CA THR A 370 -45.23 -7.70 8.98
C THR A 370 -45.38 -7.23 7.54
N LEU A 371 -45.84 -8.12 6.67
CA LEU A 371 -46.17 -7.74 5.30
C LEU A 371 -47.20 -6.60 5.32
N PRO A 372 -47.11 -5.65 4.37
CA PRO A 372 -48.17 -4.67 4.19
C PRO A 372 -49.51 -5.40 3.97
N VAL A 373 -50.57 -4.90 4.61
CA VAL A 373 -51.91 -5.47 4.46
C VAL A 373 -52.26 -5.52 2.96
N PRO A 374 -52.60 -6.70 2.41
CA PRO A 374 -53.06 -6.81 1.03
C PRO A 374 -54.29 -5.93 0.84
N SER A 375 -54.11 -4.81 0.14
CA SER A 375 -55.19 -3.87 -0.18
C SER A 375 -55.31 -3.80 -1.70
N GLU A 376 -56.41 -4.33 -2.23
CA GLU A 376 -56.75 -4.18 -3.65
C GLU A 376 -57.09 -2.72 -4.01
N THR A 377 -57.37 -1.90 -3.01
CA THR A 377 -57.73 -0.47 -3.11
C THR A 377 -56.55 0.46 -3.29
N GLY A 378 -55.31 -0.05 -3.34
CA GLY A 378 -54.13 0.74 -3.67
C GLY A 378 -54.26 1.38 -5.06
N ARG A 379 -54.53 2.69 -5.12
CA ARG A 379 -54.66 3.44 -6.38
C ARG A 379 -53.48 3.09 -7.30
N LYS A 380 -53.78 2.42 -8.43
CA LYS A 380 -52.77 2.11 -9.46
C LYS A 380 -52.06 3.41 -9.82
N GLN A 381 -50.77 3.49 -9.52
CA GLN A 381 -49.95 4.67 -9.79
C GLN A 381 -49.76 4.79 -11.32
N ARG A 382 -50.72 5.43 -11.99
CA ARG A 382 -50.71 5.77 -13.41
C ARG A 382 -49.78 6.96 -13.65
N ARG A 383 -48.50 6.80 -13.31
CA ARG A 383 -47.48 7.82 -13.59
C ARG A 383 -47.10 7.76 -15.07
N GLY A 384 -47.23 8.90 -15.75
CA GLY A 384 -46.66 9.14 -17.08
C GLY A 384 -45.22 9.65 -16.98
N GLY A 385 -44.52 9.72 -18.11
CA GLY A 385 -43.19 10.36 -18.21
C GLY A 385 -42.08 9.43 -18.69
N ARG A 386 -40.98 10.04 -19.17
CA ARG A 386 -39.84 9.34 -19.80
C ARG A 386 -39.19 8.31 -18.87
N ARG A 387 -39.00 8.66 -17.60
CA ARG A 387 -38.42 7.76 -16.58
C ARG A 387 -39.34 6.58 -16.24
N ALA A 388 -40.63 6.85 -16.06
CA ALA A 388 -41.64 5.82 -15.80
C ALA A 388 -41.80 4.87 -16.99
N ARG A 389 -41.78 5.39 -18.22
CA ARG A 389 -41.81 4.59 -19.45
C ARG A 389 -40.56 3.70 -19.56
N LYS A 390 -39.36 4.25 -19.35
CA LYS A 390 -38.10 3.48 -19.36
C LYS A 390 -38.05 2.38 -18.30
N PHE A 391 -38.60 2.64 -17.10
CA PHE A 391 -38.69 1.63 -16.04
C PHE A 391 -39.68 0.51 -16.41
N ARG A 392 -40.86 0.86 -16.94
CA ARG A 392 -41.84 -0.12 -17.45
C ARG A 392 -41.32 -0.92 -18.63
N GLU A 393 -40.56 -0.31 -19.53
CA GLU A 393 -39.91 -0.98 -20.67
C GLU A 393 -38.86 -1.99 -20.19
N ALA A 394 -38.10 -1.70 -19.13
CA ALA A 394 -37.08 -2.59 -18.59
C ALA A 394 -37.66 -3.83 -17.89
N HIS A 395 -38.83 -3.72 -17.27
CA HIS A 395 -39.49 -4.81 -16.54
C HIS A 395 -40.65 -5.46 -17.32
N GLY A 396 -41.08 -4.84 -18.42
CA GLY A 396 -42.16 -5.34 -19.26
C GLY A 396 -41.72 -6.41 -20.24
N LEU A 397 -42.67 -7.21 -20.72
CA LEU A 397 -42.42 -8.15 -21.81
C LEU A 397 -42.04 -7.37 -23.08
N THR A 398 -40.93 -7.76 -23.70
CA THR A 398 -40.48 -7.21 -24.99
C THR A 398 -41.48 -7.61 -26.09
N GLU A 399 -41.54 -6.84 -27.17
CA GLU A 399 -42.40 -7.17 -28.31
C GLU A 399 -42.05 -8.54 -28.92
N LEU A 400 -40.76 -8.91 -28.95
CA LEU A 400 -40.31 -10.24 -29.32
C LEU A 400 -40.92 -11.33 -28.44
N ARG A 401 -40.87 -11.14 -27.11
CA ARG A 401 -41.42 -12.11 -26.16
C ARG A 401 -42.96 -12.16 -26.21
N LYS A 402 -43.62 -11.05 -26.53
CA LYS A 402 -45.07 -11.03 -26.81
C LYS A 402 -45.42 -11.82 -28.07
N MET A 403 -44.58 -11.78 -29.11
CA MET A 403 -44.77 -12.58 -30.33
C MET A 403 -44.45 -14.05 -30.10
N GLN A 404 -43.46 -14.36 -29.24
CA GLN A 404 -43.19 -15.73 -28.80
C GLN A 404 -44.39 -16.34 -28.09
N ASN A 405 -45.03 -15.57 -27.20
CA ASN A 405 -46.21 -16.02 -26.45
C ASN A 405 -47.47 -16.15 -27.33
N ARG A 406 -47.41 -15.80 -28.62
CA ARG A 406 -48.51 -15.99 -29.57
C ARG A 406 -48.21 -17.24 -30.38
N VAL A 407 -49.22 -18.08 -30.51
CA VAL A 407 -49.17 -19.35 -31.22
C VAL A 407 -50.12 -19.29 -32.41
N GLU A 408 -49.70 -19.77 -33.58
CA GLU A 408 -50.59 -19.90 -34.73
C GLU A 408 -51.48 -21.12 -34.54
N PHE A 409 -52.80 -20.91 -34.54
CA PHE A 409 -53.72 -22.02 -34.41
C PHE A 409 -53.69 -22.90 -35.66
N GLY A 410 -53.55 -24.22 -35.47
CA GLY A 410 -53.62 -25.21 -36.54
C GLY A 410 -52.33 -25.40 -37.35
N LYS A 411 -51.18 -24.87 -36.88
CA LYS A 411 -49.86 -25.15 -37.45
C LYS A 411 -48.89 -25.57 -36.35
N GLU A 412 -47.97 -26.45 -36.69
CA GLU A 412 -46.87 -26.85 -35.80
C GLU A 412 -45.94 -25.66 -35.55
N GLU A 413 -45.55 -25.47 -34.29
CA GLU A 413 -44.66 -24.39 -33.90
C GLU A 413 -43.21 -24.70 -34.29
N GLN A 414 -42.45 -23.66 -34.64
CA GLN A 414 -41.00 -23.83 -34.75
C GLN A 414 -40.40 -23.85 -33.35
N GLU A 415 -39.71 -24.94 -33.02
CA GLU A 415 -39.01 -25.08 -31.75
C GLU A 415 -37.51 -24.79 -31.93
N ALA A 416 -36.92 -24.13 -30.94
CA ALA A 416 -35.48 -24.01 -30.79
C ALA A 416 -35.05 -24.87 -29.60
N GLY A 417 -34.17 -25.84 -29.85
CA GLY A 417 -33.53 -26.62 -28.79
C GLY A 417 -32.34 -25.88 -28.21
N ALA A 418 -32.28 -25.79 -26.89
CA ALA A 418 -31.07 -25.39 -26.18
C ALA A 418 -30.92 -26.29 -24.94
N PHE A 419 -29.83 -27.05 -24.88
CA PHE A 419 -29.67 -28.16 -23.92
C PHE A 419 -30.77 -29.23 -24.10
N ASP A 420 -31.36 -29.73 -23.01
CA ASP A 420 -32.33 -30.84 -22.96
C ASP A 420 -33.80 -30.38 -23.01
N GLU A 421 -34.04 -29.07 -23.17
CA GLU A 421 -35.39 -28.50 -23.27
C GLU A 421 -35.60 -27.87 -24.65
N THR A 422 -36.81 -28.06 -25.21
CA THR A 422 -37.27 -27.39 -26.42
C THR A 422 -38.11 -26.17 -26.07
N MET A 423 -37.80 -25.03 -26.68
CA MET A 423 -38.57 -23.80 -26.52
C MET A 423 -39.31 -23.46 -27.82
N GLY A 424 -40.63 -23.36 -27.76
CA GLY A 424 -41.45 -22.85 -28.87
C GLY A 424 -41.12 -21.39 -29.18
N LEU A 425 -40.90 -21.08 -30.45
CA LEU A 425 -40.65 -19.73 -30.94
C LEU A 425 -41.95 -18.97 -31.26
N GLY A 426 -43.10 -19.65 -31.22
CA GLY A 426 -44.41 -19.08 -31.52
C GLY A 426 -44.43 -18.34 -32.85
N MET A 427 -44.95 -17.11 -32.84
CA MET A 427 -45.08 -16.29 -34.05
C MET A 427 -43.82 -15.50 -34.45
N ILE A 428 -42.68 -15.63 -33.76
CA ILE A 428 -41.46 -14.83 -34.03
C ILE A 428 -40.99 -14.93 -35.49
N ASN A 429 -41.08 -16.12 -36.08
CA ASN A 429 -40.56 -16.42 -37.43
C ASN A 429 -41.62 -16.42 -38.54
N THR A 430 -42.87 -16.10 -38.22
CA THR A 430 -43.94 -16.16 -39.23
C THR A 430 -43.82 -15.03 -40.25
N LYS A 431 -43.77 -15.38 -41.54
CA LYS A 431 -43.69 -14.46 -42.69
C LYS A 431 -44.88 -13.48 -42.79
N ALA A 432 -45.95 -13.71 -42.01
CA ALA A 432 -47.14 -12.88 -41.96
C ALA A 432 -46.92 -11.49 -41.33
N SER A 433 -45.79 -11.24 -40.66
CA SER A 433 -45.49 -9.93 -40.05
C SER A 433 -45.20 -8.81 -41.07
N GLY A 434 -45.00 -9.10 -42.37
CA GLY A 434 -44.71 -8.10 -43.41
C GLY A 434 -43.41 -7.31 -43.22
N LYS A 435 -42.58 -7.66 -42.23
CA LYS A 435 -41.29 -7.01 -41.94
C LYS A 435 -40.16 -7.92 -42.40
N ILE A 436 -39.40 -7.46 -43.39
CA ILE A 436 -38.33 -8.21 -44.09
C ILE A 436 -37.06 -8.38 -43.22
N ARG A 437 -36.95 -7.67 -42.08
CA ARG A 437 -35.80 -7.77 -41.17
C ARG A 437 -36.14 -8.64 -39.97
N ALA A 438 -35.23 -9.54 -39.60
CA ALA A 438 -35.24 -10.24 -38.33
C ALA A 438 -35.54 -9.25 -37.20
N ALA A 439 -36.51 -9.57 -36.33
CA ALA A 439 -36.91 -8.67 -35.27
C ALA A 439 -35.73 -8.46 -34.31
N VAL A 440 -35.08 -7.30 -34.44
CA VAL A 440 -33.86 -6.97 -33.69
C VAL A 440 -34.19 -6.93 -32.20
N ALA A 441 -33.41 -7.66 -31.40
CA ALA A 441 -33.52 -7.62 -29.95
C ALA A 441 -33.38 -6.18 -29.45
N ASP A 442 -34.35 -5.71 -28.65
CA ASP A 442 -34.35 -4.32 -28.19
C ASP A 442 -33.15 -4.09 -27.26
N SER A 443 -32.21 -3.24 -27.69
CA SER A 443 -31.03 -2.80 -26.93
C SER A 443 -31.36 -2.31 -25.52
N LYS A 444 -32.58 -1.82 -25.30
CA LYS A 444 -33.05 -1.32 -24.00
C LYS A 444 -33.31 -2.43 -22.97
N SER A 445 -33.58 -3.65 -23.44
CA SER A 445 -33.79 -4.85 -22.63
C SER A 445 -32.50 -5.61 -22.28
N LYS A 446 -31.34 -5.17 -22.82
CA LYS A 446 -30.04 -5.75 -22.49
C LYS A 446 -29.79 -5.67 -20.98
N ALA A 447 -29.39 -6.79 -20.38
CA ALA A 447 -29.08 -6.88 -18.95
C ALA A 447 -27.98 -5.87 -18.58
N LYS A 448 -28.18 -5.14 -17.47
CA LYS A 448 -27.22 -4.16 -16.97
C LYS A 448 -26.66 -4.63 -15.64
N MET A 449 -25.35 -4.53 -15.50
CA MET A 449 -24.63 -4.69 -14.24
C MET A 449 -25.13 -3.68 -13.18
N SER A 450 -25.23 -4.15 -11.93
CA SER A 450 -25.65 -3.33 -10.78
C SER A 450 -24.66 -2.20 -10.52
N LYS A 451 -25.09 -1.13 -9.84
CA LYS A 451 -24.18 -0.02 -9.49
C LYS A 451 -22.96 -0.51 -8.68
N SER A 452 -23.15 -1.48 -7.80
CA SER A 452 -22.07 -2.10 -7.01
C SER A 452 -21.08 -2.85 -7.91
N ASN A 453 -21.57 -3.70 -8.82
CA ASN A 453 -20.71 -4.44 -9.73
C ASN A 453 -20.02 -3.51 -10.73
N LYS A 454 -20.66 -2.41 -11.14
CA LYS A 454 -20.03 -1.35 -11.94
C LYS A 454 -18.85 -0.72 -11.21
N ALA A 455 -19.05 -0.33 -9.96
CA ALA A 455 -17.99 0.26 -9.16
C ALA A 455 -16.85 -0.74 -8.96
N ARG A 456 -17.16 -2.00 -8.63
CA ARG A 456 -16.17 -3.07 -8.44
C ARG A 456 -15.36 -3.35 -9.71
N LEU A 457 -16.02 -3.45 -10.86
CA LEU A 457 -15.31 -3.67 -12.13
C LEU A 457 -14.51 -2.44 -12.54
N ALA A 458 -15.01 -1.23 -12.29
CA ALA A 458 -14.25 -0.01 -12.53
C ALA A 458 -13.00 0.08 -11.63
N THR A 459 -13.06 -0.39 -10.38
CA THR A 459 -11.87 -0.44 -9.51
C THR A 459 -10.87 -1.51 -9.93
N LEU A 460 -11.32 -2.66 -10.43
CA LEU A 460 -10.45 -3.73 -10.93
C LEU A 460 -9.81 -3.38 -12.27
N ASN A 461 -10.55 -2.69 -13.14
CA ASN A 461 -10.08 -2.29 -14.46
C ASN A 461 -9.35 -0.94 -14.45
N ARG A 462 -9.30 -0.24 -13.31
CA ARG A 462 -8.42 0.91 -13.19
C ARG A 462 -6.99 0.37 -13.29
N PRO A 463 -6.15 0.84 -14.23
CA PRO A 463 -4.77 0.42 -14.28
C PRO A 463 -4.20 0.68 -12.89
N SER A 464 -3.81 -0.39 -12.20
CA SER A 464 -3.10 -0.26 -10.95
C SER A 464 -1.87 0.58 -11.26
N LEU A 465 -1.65 1.64 -10.49
CA LEU A 465 -0.30 2.12 -10.23
C LEU A 465 0.43 0.96 -9.54
N SER A 466 0.84 -0.04 -10.33
CA SER A 466 1.66 -1.14 -9.88
C SER A 466 3.05 -0.58 -9.71
N LEU A 467 3.32 -0.16 -8.48
CA LEU A 467 4.64 0.02 -7.88
C LEU A 467 5.32 -1.35 -7.76
N HIS A 468 5.46 -2.07 -8.87
CA HIS A 468 6.15 -3.35 -8.95
C HIS A 468 6.62 -3.60 -10.38
N ASP A 469 7.49 -2.73 -10.87
CA ASP A 469 8.55 -3.16 -11.77
C ASP A 469 9.76 -2.26 -11.57
N SER A 470 10.82 -2.85 -11.02
CA SER A 470 12.07 -2.21 -10.64
C SER A 470 12.96 -2.01 -11.87
N ILE A 471 13.16 -0.76 -12.30
CA ILE A 471 14.35 -0.14 -12.95
C ILE A 471 14.03 1.36 -13.14
N PRO A 472 15.00 2.31 -12.99
CA PRO A 472 14.72 3.65 -12.48
C PRO A 472 14.53 4.70 -13.58
N SER A 473 13.62 5.64 -13.34
CA SER A 473 13.71 7.00 -13.90
C SER A 473 12.93 7.98 -13.04
N ALA A 474 13.64 9.04 -12.65
CA ALA A 474 13.14 10.19 -11.92
C ALA A 474 12.07 10.94 -12.71
N SER A 475 10.99 11.37 -12.03
CA SER A 475 10.50 12.76 -12.09
C SER A 475 9.28 12.96 -11.21
N SER A 476 9.25 14.14 -10.61
CA SER A 476 8.17 14.79 -9.89
C SER A 476 6.75 14.41 -10.34
N SER A 477 5.92 14.04 -9.37
CA SER A 477 4.47 13.87 -9.50
C SER A 477 3.77 15.13 -10.01
N SER A 478 3.19 15.08 -11.22
CA SER A 478 2.05 15.94 -11.57
C SER A 478 1.11 15.29 -12.62
N GLY A 479 -0.19 15.25 -12.31
CA GLY A 479 -1.30 15.44 -13.26
C GLY A 479 -1.67 14.39 -14.32
N THR A 480 -0.74 13.70 -14.97
CA THR A 480 -1.04 12.90 -16.17
C THR A 480 -0.45 11.49 -16.06
N ALA A 481 -1.16 10.59 -15.39
CA ALA A 481 -0.82 9.18 -15.37
C ALA A 481 -1.08 8.55 -16.76
N SER A 482 -0.04 8.38 -17.57
CA SER A 482 -0.02 7.48 -18.74
C SER A 482 0.64 6.16 -18.35
N SER A 483 -0.02 5.03 -18.68
CA SER A 483 0.50 3.69 -18.47
C SER A 483 1.34 3.27 -19.68
N LEU A 484 2.65 3.18 -19.49
CA LEU A 484 3.60 2.54 -20.41
C LEU A 484 3.31 1.03 -20.45
N ALA A 485 3.03 0.47 -21.63
CA ALA A 485 2.94 -0.97 -21.85
C ALA A 485 4.12 -1.42 -22.71
N PHE A 486 5.02 -2.23 -22.14
CA PHE A 486 6.12 -2.85 -22.88
C PHE A 486 5.59 -4.11 -23.60
N THR A 487 5.59 -4.12 -24.93
CA THR A 487 5.39 -5.35 -25.70
C THR A 487 6.72 -5.74 -26.36
N PRO A 488 7.10 -7.03 -26.38
CA PRO A 488 8.47 -7.44 -26.72
C PRO A 488 8.86 -7.27 -28.20
N VAL A 489 7.98 -6.77 -29.07
CA VAL A 489 8.21 -6.73 -30.52
C VAL A 489 8.13 -5.31 -31.11
N GLN A 490 7.47 -4.37 -30.45
CA GLN A 490 7.31 -2.99 -30.90
C GLN A 490 7.47 -2.10 -29.66
N GLY A 491 8.50 -1.24 -29.64
CA GLY A 491 8.93 -0.48 -28.46
C GLY A 491 7.88 0.44 -27.84
N ILE A 492 8.33 1.25 -26.88
CA ILE A 492 7.53 2.15 -26.03
C ILE A 492 6.44 2.89 -26.81
N GLU A 493 5.20 2.43 -26.73
CA GLU A 493 4.04 3.18 -27.20
C GLU A 493 3.39 3.94 -26.04
N LEU A 494 3.39 5.27 -26.16
CA LEU A 494 2.67 6.15 -25.26
C LEU A 494 1.18 6.11 -25.65
N ILE A 495 0.40 5.31 -24.93
CA ILE A 495 -1.04 5.21 -25.18
C ILE A 495 -1.74 6.39 -24.52
N ASP A 496 -2.18 7.35 -25.33
CA ASP A 496 -3.04 8.45 -24.87
C ASP A 496 -4.45 7.92 -24.55
N PRO A 497 -4.91 7.92 -23.28
CA PRO A 497 -6.25 7.43 -22.92
C PRO A 497 -7.36 8.31 -23.52
N SER A 498 -7.07 9.58 -23.80
CA SER A 498 -7.97 10.50 -24.51
C SER A 498 -8.16 10.10 -25.98
N ARG A 499 -7.10 9.60 -26.61
CA ARG A 499 -7.11 9.11 -28.00
C ARG A 499 -7.83 7.77 -28.07
N GLN A 500 -7.62 6.87 -27.11
CA GLN A 500 -8.41 5.63 -27.01
C GLN A 500 -9.89 5.92 -26.85
N LYS A 501 -10.30 6.83 -25.96
CA LYS A 501 -11.71 7.22 -25.84
C LYS A 501 -12.26 7.82 -27.14
N LYS A 502 -11.51 8.68 -27.83
CA LYS A 502 -11.90 9.21 -29.14
C LYS A 502 -12.00 8.12 -30.21
N VAL A 503 -11.11 7.12 -30.19
CA VAL A 503 -11.13 5.97 -31.10
C VAL A 503 -12.28 5.03 -30.78
N GLU A 504 -12.59 4.79 -29.50
CA GLU A 504 -13.76 4.04 -29.06
C GLU A 504 -15.05 4.76 -29.42
N GLU A 505 -15.13 6.08 -29.26
CA GLU A 505 -16.26 6.90 -29.68
C GLU A 505 -16.41 6.93 -31.21
N ALA A 506 -15.30 7.03 -31.94
CA ALA A 506 -15.28 6.94 -33.40
C ALA A 506 -15.68 5.53 -33.86
N ASN A 507 -15.15 4.47 -33.27
CA ASN A 507 -15.53 3.10 -33.57
C ASN A 507 -17.00 2.84 -33.19
N ALA A 508 -17.50 3.39 -32.08
CA ALA A 508 -18.92 3.34 -31.74
C ALA A 508 -19.80 4.14 -32.70
N LYS A 509 -19.24 5.15 -33.39
CA LYS A 509 -19.90 5.93 -34.45
C LYS A 509 -19.91 5.19 -35.80
N TRP A 510 -18.82 4.51 -36.15
CA TRP A 510 -18.64 3.79 -37.41
C TRP A 510 -19.21 2.36 -37.38
N PHE A 511 -19.10 1.67 -36.25
CA PHE A 511 -19.53 0.27 -36.04
C PHE A 511 -20.74 0.16 -35.11
N ARG A 512 -21.54 1.23 -35.00
CA ARG A 512 -22.79 1.17 -34.25
C ARG A 512 -23.68 0.07 -34.84
N GLU A 513 -24.10 -0.89 -34.00
CA GLU A 513 -24.92 -2.05 -34.36
C GLU A 513 -26.04 -1.67 -35.36
N GLY A 514 -25.96 -2.21 -36.60
CA GLY A 514 -27.08 -2.26 -37.55
C GLY A 514 -26.99 -1.44 -38.85
N GLN A 515 -25.84 -0.84 -39.21
CA GLN A 515 -25.73 -0.01 -40.42
C GLN A 515 -24.87 -0.55 -41.57
N PHE A 516 -24.45 -1.82 -41.53
CA PHE A 516 -23.84 -2.48 -42.68
C PHE A 516 -24.65 -3.70 -43.10
N SER A 517 -25.64 -3.47 -43.97
CA SER A 517 -26.20 -4.51 -44.83
C SER A 517 -26.66 -3.87 -46.15
N PHE A 518 -25.85 -4.11 -47.17
CA PHE A 518 -26.05 -3.93 -48.62
C PHE A 518 -27.44 -3.50 -49.12
N LEU A 519 -27.48 -2.42 -49.90
CA LEU A 519 -28.54 -2.14 -50.87
C LEU A 519 -28.17 -2.85 -52.19
N PRO A 520 -29.01 -3.75 -52.74
CA PRO A 520 -28.94 -4.08 -54.16
C PRO A 520 -29.55 -2.90 -54.94
N ASP A 521 -28.88 -2.49 -56.03
CA ASP A 521 -29.22 -1.37 -56.93
C ASP A 521 -28.76 0.04 -56.54
N SER A 522 -27.49 0.19 -56.14
CA SER A 522 -26.75 1.42 -56.45
C SER A 522 -25.55 1.12 -57.35
N LYS A 523 -25.49 1.81 -58.48
CA LYS A 523 -24.37 1.77 -59.43
C LYS A 523 -23.06 1.99 -58.66
N LYS A 524 -22.14 1.03 -58.80
CA LYS A 524 -20.73 0.98 -58.36
C LYS A 524 -20.25 2.15 -57.46
N PRO A 525 -19.95 1.93 -56.17
CA PRO A 525 -19.18 2.90 -55.40
C PRO A 525 -17.72 2.86 -55.85
N LYS A 526 -17.20 4.02 -56.26
CA LYS A 526 -15.78 4.24 -56.54
C LYS A 526 -15.03 4.15 -55.21
N VAL A 527 -14.25 3.09 -55.02
CA VAL A 527 -13.33 2.96 -53.88
C VAL A 527 -12.18 3.96 -54.09
N PRO A 528 -11.89 4.87 -53.16
CA PRO A 528 -10.73 5.74 -53.26
C PRO A 528 -9.44 4.89 -53.20
N GLY A 529 -8.59 4.96 -54.24
CA GLY A 529 -7.27 4.30 -54.27
C GLY A 529 -7.07 3.18 -55.29
N LEU A 530 -8.03 2.93 -56.20
CA LEU A 530 -7.82 2.07 -57.37
C LEU A 530 -7.89 2.92 -58.65
N ASP A 531 -6.75 3.40 -59.10
CA ASP A 531 -6.57 3.92 -60.45
C ASP A 531 -6.62 2.76 -61.45
N GLN A 532 -7.61 2.77 -62.32
CA GLN A 532 -7.61 1.96 -63.54
C GLN A 532 -7.15 2.85 -64.69
N SER A 533 -5.84 2.95 -64.85
CA SER A 533 -5.20 3.22 -66.14
C SER A 533 -4.57 1.92 -66.64
N ASP A 534 -4.85 1.63 -67.90
CA ASP A 534 -4.25 0.63 -68.78
C ASP A 534 -4.86 -0.79 -68.83
N ARG A 535 -5.71 -0.92 -69.86
CA ARG A 535 -6.03 -2.07 -70.73
C ARG A 535 -6.86 -3.24 -70.20
#